data_AF-M3D621-F1
#
_entry.id   AF-M3D621-F1
#
_cell.length_a   1.000
_cell.length_b   1.000
_cell.length_c   1.000
_cell.angle_alpha   90.00
_cell.angle_beta   90.00
_cell.angle_gamma   90.00
#
_symmetry.space_group_name_H-M   'P 1'
#
loop_
_entity.id
_entity.type
_entity.pdbx_description
1 polymer ?
#
loop_
_entity_poly.entity_id
_entity_poly.type
_entity_poly.pdbx_seq_one_letter_code
_entity_poly.pdbx_strand_id
1 'polypeptide(L)'
;MELPSALQVNGSTIDLQKLEQGEVKGGSTLETARMKEKHLTIVIKLGTSSIVDEKTHEPLLSTLSTIVETAISLRHEGHRVVICSSGAIGMALRQMNMERRPKLLPQIQALAAIGQCKLMSMWDQLFMHMRQPVAQILLTRNDIADRSQYLNAQNTFHELLNMGVIPIVNENDTLSVQEIKFGDNDTLSAITAGMVHADYLFLMTDVDCLYDKNPRNNPDAKAIEVVEDIAELAADTSSAGSSLGTGGMSTKIVAARLATAAGVTTVITRSSNPGNITAIVRYVEAQKKTARSLEQSGELPSSPRSAAAKTPALQTTPVVNGTGSHRLEEPGLPPLHTRFLPDPHPIRDRYFWLLHGLAPHGTVYIDQGAHSALQSKTGLLPVGVVDVEGHFGQHECVRIMVLPSKGAPLSEAEDVGKAVVNYSAIEIKRIAGHRSRDIADIIGYADSDYVAVRDSVALYNKEISRPVTPMLDELKGMRIASTSDKRTSMGRLSNYVGG
;
A
#
# COMPACT_ATOMS: atom_id res chain seq x y z
N MET A 1 -42.60 35.85 41.61
CA MET A 1 -43.33 34.84 40.81
C MET A 1 -42.50 33.57 40.93
N GLU A 2 -42.89 32.67 41.84
CA GLU A 2 -42.11 31.47 42.15
C GLU A 2 -42.24 30.46 41.00
N LEU A 3 -41.11 29.94 40.51
CA LEU A 3 -41.05 28.89 39.50
C LEU A 3 -41.52 27.55 40.12
N PRO A 4 -42.30 26.73 39.40
CA PRO A 4 -42.79 25.46 39.92
C PRO A 4 -41.62 24.48 40.16
N SER A 5 -41.66 23.78 41.29
CA SER A 5 -40.60 22.88 41.77
C SER A 5 -40.48 21.56 41.01
N ALA A 6 -41.37 21.26 40.06
CA ALA A 6 -41.35 20.02 39.28
C ALA A 6 -42.03 20.17 37.90
N LEU A 7 -41.49 19.48 36.89
CA LEU A 7 -42.06 19.34 35.54
C LEU A 7 -42.37 17.87 35.26
N GLN A 8 -43.58 17.57 34.77
CA GLN A 8 -43.95 16.24 34.30
C GLN A 8 -43.80 16.12 32.79
N VAL A 9 -43.00 15.14 32.34
CA VAL A 9 -42.89 14.75 30.93
C VAL A 9 -42.94 13.22 30.86
N ASN A 10 -43.84 12.68 30.04
CA ASN A 10 -44.04 11.24 29.81
C ASN A 10 -44.05 10.38 31.08
N GLY A 11 -44.86 10.77 32.07
CA GLY A 11 -45.09 9.98 33.29
C GLY A 11 -43.94 9.96 34.30
N SER A 12 -42.89 10.76 34.09
CA SER A 12 -41.78 10.92 35.03
C SER A 12 -41.70 12.37 35.55
N THR A 13 -41.45 12.51 36.85
CA THR A 13 -41.36 13.82 37.52
C THR A 13 -39.90 14.22 37.62
N ILE A 14 -39.52 15.33 36.99
CA ILE A 14 -38.15 15.86 37.01
C ILE A 14 -38.08 16.97 38.06
N ASP A 15 -37.23 16.75 39.07
CA ASP A 15 -36.93 17.70 40.15
C ASP A 15 -35.79 18.62 39.73
N LEU A 16 -36.11 19.90 39.49
CA LEU A 16 -35.20 20.88 38.90
C LEU A 16 -34.07 21.30 39.84
N GLN A 17 -34.19 21.07 41.15
CA GLN A 17 -33.13 21.42 42.11
C GLN A 17 -31.94 20.46 42.07
N LYS A 18 -32.09 19.27 41.49
CA LYS A 18 -31.00 18.27 41.38
C LYS A 18 -30.09 18.45 40.16
N LEU A 19 -30.50 19.29 39.20
CA LEU A 19 -29.71 19.58 37.98
C LEU A 19 -28.54 20.54 38.24
N GLU A 20 -28.60 21.39 39.27
CA GLU A 20 -27.52 22.34 39.60
C GLU A 20 -26.36 21.70 40.41
N GLN A 21 -26.54 20.50 40.98
CA GLN A 21 -25.53 19.87 41.86
C GLN A 21 -24.71 18.74 41.20
N GLY A 22 -24.82 18.53 39.89
CA GLY A 22 -23.84 17.72 39.16
C GLY A 22 -23.78 16.22 39.50
N GLU A 23 -24.83 15.64 40.09
CA GLU A 23 -24.93 14.19 40.32
C GLU A 23 -26.13 13.59 39.59
N VAL A 24 -25.94 13.21 38.32
CA VAL A 24 -26.84 12.26 37.64
C VAL A 24 -25.99 11.16 36.98
N LYS A 25 -25.98 9.98 37.61
CA LYS A 25 -25.66 8.71 36.95
C LYS A 25 -26.85 8.35 36.06
N GLY A 26 -26.74 8.67 34.78
CA GLY A 26 -27.72 8.31 33.76
C GLY A 26 -27.22 8.77 32.42
N GLY A 27 -26.44 7.92 31.73
CA GLY A 27 -25.97 8.18 30.38
C GLY A 27 -27.17 8.48 29.48
N SER A 28 -27.18 9.67 28.89
CA SER A 28 -28.21 10.09 27.96
C SER A 28 -28.19 9.20 26.73
N THR A 29 -29.32 8.56 26.45
CA THR A 29 -29.62 7.70 25.32
C THR A 29 -29.63 8.42 23.95
N LEU A 30 -28.94 9.57 23.84
CA LEU A 30 -28.65 10.29 22.60
C LEU A 30 -27.19 10.10 22.15
N GLU A 31 -26.35 9.42 22.95
CA GLU A 31 -24.95 9.12 22.63
C GLU A 31 -24.73 7.68 22.11
N THR A 32 -25.79 6.90 21.94
CA THR A 32 -25.75 5.53 21.41
C THR A 32 -26.46 5.43 20.06
N ALA A 33 -25.77 5.82 18.98
CA ALA A 33 -25.93 5.27 17.61
C ALA A 33 -25.04 5.93 16.53
N ARG A 34 -24.02 6.73 16.85
CA ARG A 34 -22.90 6.87 15.90
C ARG A 34 -22.11 5.56 15.97
N MET A 35 -22.54 4.55 15.20
CA MET A 35 -21.71 3.40 14.88
C MET A 35 -20.33 3.95 14.50
N LYS A 36 -19.25 3.50 15.15
CA LYS A 36 -17.89 3.89 14.77
C LYS A 36 -17.71 3.54 13.30
N GLU A 37 -17.82 4.53 12.42
CA GLU A 37 -17.50 4.36 11.01
C GLU A 37 -16.06 3.88 10.92
N LYS A 38 -15.83 2.89 10.05
CA LYS A 38 -14.50 2.32 9.89
C LYS A 38 -13.58 3.42 9.34
N HIS A 39 -12.53 3.77 10.08
CA HIS A 39 -11.51 4.68 9.57
C HIS A 39 -10.66 3.93 8.54
N LEU A 40 -10.80 4.30 7.27
CA LEU A 40 -10.04 3.71 6.17
C LEU A 40 -8.70 4.42 6.00
N THR A 41 -7.70 3.70 5.51
CA THR A 41 -6.46 4.30 4.99
C THR A 41 -6.44 4.22 3.46
N ILE A 42 -6.28 5.36 2.80
CA ILE A 42 -6.44 5.53 1.36
C ILE A 42 -5.16 6.13 0.78
N VAL A 43 -4.55 5.41 -0.16
CA VAL A 43 -3.42 5.91 -0.96
C VAL A 43 -3.93 6.39 -2.31
N ILE A 44 -3.56 7.60 -2.71
CA ILE A 44 -3.95 8.21 -3.99
C ILE A 44 -2.68 8.42 -4.80
N LYS A 45 -2.54 7.70 -5.91
CA LYS A 45 -1.41 7.85 -6.83
C LYS A 45 -1.77 8.77 -7.98
N LEU A 46 -0.93 9.75 -8.24
CA LEU A 46 -1.07 10.73 -9.31
C LEU A 46 0.11 10.61 -10.27
N GLY A 47 -0.19 10.38 -11.55
CA GLY A 47 0.83 10.41 -12.61
C GLY A 47 1.20 11.84 -13.01
N THR A 48 2.34 12.01 -13.70
CA THR A 48 2.80 13.32 -14.18
C THR A 48 1.73 14.05 -15.00
N SER A 49 1.01 13.34 -15.86
CA SER A 49 -0.08 13.89 -16.69
C SER A 49 -1.32 14.35 -15.90
N SER A 50 -1.42 14.01 -14.62
CA SER A 50 -2.47 14.50 -13.72
C SER A 50 -2.02 15.75 -12.93
N ILE A 51 -0.72 16.06 -12.96
CA ILE A 51 -0.10 17.17 -12.23
C ILE A 51 0.25 18.32 -13.17
N VAL A 52 0.74 18.01 -14.38
CA VAL A 52 1.28 18.98 -15.33
C VAL A 52 0.73 18.71 -16.73
N ASP A 53 0.50 19.76 -17.50
CA ASP A 53 0.17 19.66 -18.92
C ASP A 53 1.37 19.12 -19.72
N GLU A 54 1.09 18.25 -20.69
CA GLU A 54 2.13 17.57 -21.46
C GLU A 54 2.92 18.51 -22.39
N LYS A 55 2.29 19.58 -22.88
CA LYS A 55 2.88 20.49 -23.87
C LYS A 55 3.40 21.77 -23.25
N THR A 56 2.62 22.39 -22.36
CA THR A 56 2.98 23.68 -21.77
C THR A 56 3.80 23.53 -20.49
N HIS A 57 3.82 22.31 -19.92
CA HIS A 57 4.39 21.99 -18.61
C HIS A 57 3.76 22.77 -17.45
N GLU A 58 2.61 23.42 -17.68
CA GLU A 58 1.91 24.18 -16.64
C GLU A 58 1.23 23.22 -15.66
N PRO A 59 1.23 23.53 -14.36
CA PRO A 59 0.47 22.74 -13.40
C PRO A 59 -1.03 22.76 -13.71
N LEU A 60 -1.67 21.60 -13.60
CA LEU A 60 -3.10 21.43 -13.80
C LEU A 60 -3.86 21.83 -12.53
N LEU A 61 -3.87 23.13 -12.23
CA LEU A 61 -4.37 23.67 -10.94
C LEU A 61 -5.81 23.25 -10.62
N SER A 62 -6.69 23.14 -11.61
CA SER A 62 -8.07 22.66 -11.40
C SER A 62 -8.07 21.24 -10.85
N THR A 63 -7.40 20.30 -11.52
CA THR A 63 -7.26 18.91 -11.08
C THR A 63 -6.61 18.82 -9.70
N LEU A 64 -5.52 19.56 -9.46
CA LEU A 64 -4.82 19.58 -8.18
C LEU A 64 -5.71 20.09 -7.05
N SER A 65 -6.50 21.13 -7.30
CA SER A 65 -7.42 21.70 -6.31
C SER A 65 -8.52 20.70 -5.95
N THR A 66 -9.09 20.00 -6.95
CA THR A 66 -10.08 18.95 -6.71
C THR A 66 -9.47 17.75 -5.96
N ILE A 67 -8.21 17.40 -6.18
CA ILE A 67 -7.51 16.37 -5.38
C ILE A 67 -7.43 16.80 -3.92
N VAL A 68 -7.07 18.06 -3.66
CA VAL A 68 -7.02 18.62 -2.30
C VAL A 68 -8.41 18.55 -1.66
N GLU A 69 -9.45 19.02 -2.35
CA GLU A 69 -10.84 18.96 -1.86
C GLU A 69 -11.28 17.52 -1.54
N THR A 70 -10.99 16.57 -2.43
CA THR A 70 -11.27 15.15 -2.20
C THR A 70 -10.53 14.62 -0.97
N ALA A 71 -9.23 14.88 -0.85
CA ALA A 71 -8.42 14.43 0.27
C ALA A 71 -8.93 14.99 1.61
N ILE A 72 -9.29 16.28 1.63
CA ILE A 72 -9.87 16.96 2.79
C ILE A 72 -11.25 16.38 3.14
N SER A 73 -12.10 16.11 2.14
CA SER A 73 -13.39 15.46 2.35
C SER A 73 -13.23 14.10 3.03
N LEU A 74 -12.32 13.25 2.53
CA LEU A 74 -12.03 11.94 3.13
C LEU A 74 -11.50 12.08 4.56
N ARG A 75 -10.66 13.09 4.82
CA ARG A 75 -10.15 13.37 6.17
C ARG A 75 -11.26 13.81 7.12
N HIS A 76 -12.20 14.64 6.68
CA HIS A 76 -13.36 15.03 7.46
C HIS A 76 -14.29 13.85 7.79
N GLU A 77 -14.32 12.83 6.93
CA GLU A 77 -14.98 11.53 7.19
C GLU A 77 -14.18 10.61 8.14
N GLY A 78 -13.04 11.07 8.67
CA GLY A 78 -12.20 10.32 9.61
C GLY A 78 -11.22 9.35 8.96
N HIS A 79 -11.09 9.37 7.63
CA HIS A 79 -10.15 8.53 6.90
C HIS A 79 -8.73 9.11 6.92
N ARG A 80 -7.74 8.24 6.75
CA ARG A 80 -6.33 8.57 6.59
C ARG A 80 -6.01 8.62 5.10
N VAL A 81 -5.28 9.64 4.66
CA VAL A 81 -4.95 9.84 3.24
C VAL A 81 -3.43 9.98 3.08
N VAL A 82 -2.89 9.28 2.08
CA VAL A 82 -1.51 9.41 1.62
C VAL A 82 -1.54 9.69 0.12
N ILE A 83 -0.73 10.63 -0.36
CA ILE A 83 -0.66 10.96 -1.79
C ILE A 83 0.70 10.53 -2.32
N CYS A 84 0.72 9.71 -3.37
CA CYS A 84 1.93 9.36 -4.12
C CYS A 84 1.96 10.21 -5.39
N SER A 85 2.79 11.25 -5.44
CA SER A 85 2.79 12.24 -6.51
C SER A 85 4.01 12.09 -7.42
N SER A 86 3.79 11.93 -8.73
CA SER A 86 4.79 12.24 -9.75
C SER A 86 4.88 13.75 -10.02
N GLY A 87 5.52 14.15 -11.12
CA GLY A 87 5.43 15.52 -11.65
C GLY A 87 6.63 16.42 -11.36
N ALA A 88 7.58 16.02 -10.51
CA ALA A 88 8.75 16.82 -10.17
C ALA A 88 9.50 17.31 -11.42
N ILE A 89 9.95 16.39 -12.29
CA ILE A 89 10.65 16.75 -13.53
C ILE A 89 9.80 17.68 -14.41
N GLY A 90 8.49 17.43 -14.53
CA GLY A 90 7.59 18.29 -15.32
C GLY A 90 7.55 19.74 -14.80
N MET A 91 7.47 19.91 -13.47
CA MET A 91 7.54 21.22 -12.82
C MET A 91 8.88 21.92 -13.07
N ALA A 92 9.98 21.17 -13.07
CA ALA A 92 11.29 21.71 -13.38
C ALA A 92 11.41 22.14 -14.85
N LEU A 93 10.88 21.37 -15.80
CA LEU A 93 10.91 21.72 -17.21
C LEU A 93 10.24 23.07 -17.47
N ARG A 94 9.09 23.33 -16.83
CA ARG A 94 8.45 24.65 -16.88
C ARG A 94 9.34 25.73 -16.27
N GLN A 95 9.85 25.52 -15.07
CA GLN A 95 10.66 26.50 -14.34
C GLN A 95 11.95 26.86 -15.08
N MET A 96 12.54 25.88 -15.76
CA MET A 96 13.82 26.02 -16.47
C MET A 96 13.62 26.40 -17.96
N ASN A 97 12.38 26.63 -18.40
CA ASN A 97 12.03 26.90 -19.80
C ASN A 97 12.59 25.85 -20.77
N MET A 98 12.51 24.58 -20.39
CA MET A 98 12.96 23.45 -21.19
C MET A 98 11.79 22.79 -21.90
N GLU A 99 11.86 22.72 -23.22
CA GLU A 99 10.82 22.11 -24.05
C GLU A 99 10.73 20.59 -23.89
N ARG A 100 11.84 19.92 -23.56
CA ARG A 100 11.90 18.45 -23.55
C ARG A 100 12.70 17.93 -22.37
N ARG A 101 12.28 16.77 -21.87
CA ARG A 101 13.02 16.00 -20.88
C ARG A 101 14.40 15.61 -21.42
N PRO A 102 15.51 15.89 -20.70
CA PRO A 102 16.84 15.46 -21.11
C PRO A 102 16.99 13.93 -21.05
N LYS A 103 18.00 13.41 -21.75
CA LYS A 103 18.29 11.96 -21.79
C LYS A 103 19.36 11.53 -20.79
N LEU A 104 20.29 12.43 -20.44
CA LEU A 104 21.39 12.10 -19.53
C LEU A 104 20.87 12.02 -18.10
N LEU A 105 21.16 10.90 -17.42
CA LEU A 105 20.71 10.66 -16.05
C LEU A 105 21.04 11.81 -15.09
N PRO A 106 22.28 12.37 -15.04
CA PRO A 106 22.58 13.47 -14.13
C PRO A 106 21.72 14.71 -14.37
N GLN A 107 21.35 15.00 -15.62
CA GLN A 107 20.47 16.11 -15.95
C GLN A 107 19.03 15.84 -15.49
N ILE A 108 18.56 14.60 -15.65
CA ILE A 108 17.25 14.16 -15.15
C ILE A 108 17.19 14.30 -13.63
N GLN A 109 18.22 13.84 -12.91
CA GLN A 109 18.31 13.93 -11.45
C GLN A 109 18.36 15.39 -10.98
N ALA A 110 19.13 16.25 -11.65
CA ALA A 110 19.17 17.68 -11.35
C ALA A 110 17.80 18.35 -11.52
N LEU A 111 17.08 18.03 -12.61
CA LEU A 111 15.72 18.51 -12.81
C LEU A 111 14.75 17.96 -11.78
N ALA A 112 14.86 16.69 -11.40
CA ALA A 112 14.02 16.13 -10.36
C ALA A 112 14.23 16.84 -9.02
N ALA A 113 15.48 17.16 -8.63
CA ALA A 113 15.79 17.92 -7.42
C ALA A 113 15.18 19.35 -7.45
N ILE A 114 15.34 20.09 -8.56
CA ILE A 114 14.73 21.42 -8.76
C ILE A 114 13.20 21.32 -8.67
N GLY A 115 12.65 20.34 -9.39
CA GLY A 115 11.23 20.13 -9.57
C GLY A 115 10.51 19.67 -8.32
N GLN A 116 11.17 18.84 -7.49
CA GLN A 116 10.63 18.34 -6.25
C GLN A 116 10.38 19.47 -5.25
N CYS A 117 11.28 20.46 -5.18
CA CYS A 117 11.07 21.67 -4.38
C CYS A 117 9.81 22.42 -4.81
N LYS A 118 9.59 22.56 -6.13
CA LYS A 118 8.41 23.24 -6.69
C LYS A 118 7.13 22.47 -6.50
N LEU A 119 7.16 21.16 -6.75
CA LEU A 119 6.04 20.26 -6.53
C LEU A 119 5.58 20.33 -5.07
N MET A 120 6.52 20.27 -4.13
CA MET A 120 6.20 20.29 -2.71
C MET A 120 5.67 21.65 -2.26
N SER A 121 6.28 22.74 -2.74
CA SER A 121 5.76 24.10 -2.49
C SER A 121 4.34 24.28 -3.01
N MET A 122 4.00 23.71 -4.17
CA MET A 122 2.66 23.80 -4.74
C MET A 122 1.64 23.02 -3.92
N TRP A 123 1.96 21.77 -3.53
CA TRP A 123 1.11 20.99 -2.65
C TRP A 123 0.86 21.69 -1.31
N ASP A 124 1.93 22.19 -0.67
CA ASP A 124 1.83 22.91 0.60
C ASP A 124 0.92 24.15 0.47
N GLN A 125 1.10 24.97 -0.57
CA GLN A 125 0.25 26.13 -0.83
C GLN A 125 -1.24 25.77 -1.00
N LEU A 126 -1.54 24.72 -1.78
CA LEU A 126 -2.92 24.31 -2.00
C LEU A 126 -3.58 23.77 -0.71
N PHE A 127 -2.88 22.93 0.05
CA PHE A 127 -3.41 22.38 1.31
C PHE A 127 -3.46 23.42 2.44
N MET A 128 -2.59 24.43 2.42
CA MET A 128 -2.55 25.52 3.41
C MET A 128 -3.86 26.29 3.49
N HIS A 129 -4.57 26.45 2.37
CA HIS A 129 -5.90 27.08 2.35
C HIS A 129 -6.93 26.36 3.23
N MET A 130 -6.76 25.05 3.42
CA MET A 130 -7.61 24.20 4.27
C MET A 130 -6.99 23.92 5.65
N ARG A 131 -5.88 24.59 5.99
CA ARG A 131 -5.10 24.38 7.24
C ARG A 131 -4.70 22.92 7.45
N GLN A 132 -4.51 22.17 6.37
CA GLN A 132 -4.13 20.77 6.43
C GLN A 132 -2.61 20.66 6.27
N PRO A 133 -1.87 20.25 7.30
CA PRO A 133 -0.43 20.04 7.16
C PRO A 133 -0.16 18.86 6.20
N VAL A 134 0.89 19.02 5.40
CA VAL A 134 1.47 17.97 4.57
C VAL A 134 2.91 17.68 4.98
N ALA A 135 3.41 16.48 4.69
CA ALA A 135 4.79 16.12 4.93
C ALA A 135 5.40 15.44 3.71
N GLN A 136 6.61 15.85 3.34
CA GLN A 136 7.34 15.20 2.26
C GLN A 136 7.95 13.89 2.74
N ILE A 137 7.80 12.83 1.93
CA ILE A 137 8.51 11.56 2.09
C ILE A 137 9.17 11.23 0.76
N LEU A 138 10.48 11.03 0.78
CA LEU A 138 11.27 10.60 -0.38
C LEU A 138 11.86 9.22 -0.07
N LEU A 139 11.61 8.26 -0.96
CA LEU A 139 12.08 6.88 -0.80
C LEU A 139 12.75 6.39 -2.09
N THR A 140 13.69 5.47 -1.95
CA THR A 140 14.24 4.68 -3.04
C THR A 140 13.87 3.21 -2.87
N ARG A 141 14.09 2.41 -3.90
CA ARG A 141 13.94 0.95 -3.82
C ARG A 141 14.87 0.32 -2.80
N ASN A 142 16.09 0.85 -2.67
CA ASN A 142 17.08 0.36 -1.71
C ASN A 142 16.62 0.63 -0.27
N ASP A 143 15.97 1.77 -0.02
CA ASP A 143 15.42 2.09 1.31
C ASP A 143 14.35 1.10 1.76
N ILE A 144 13.58 0.59 0.80
CA ILE A 144 12.49 -0.37 1.05
C ILE A 144 13.06 -1.80 1.17
N ALA A 145 14.17 -2.07 0.48
CA ALA A 145 14.87 -3.35 0.56
C ALA A 145 15.53 -3.56 1.92
N ASP A 146 16.09 -2.52 2.54
CA ASP A 146 16.66 -2.63 3.89
C ASP A 146 15.59 -2.70 4.98
N ARG A 147 15.74 -3.63 5.94
CA ARG A 147 14.74 -3.85 7.00
C ARG A 147 14.60 -2.66 7.92
N SER A 148 15.73 -2.09 8.32
CA SER A 148 15.76 -1.02 9.31
C SER A 148 15.19 0.25 8.70
N GLN A 149 15.58 0.57 7.47
CA GLN A 149 15.07 1.72 6.71
C GLN A 149 13.57 1.57 6.43
N TYR A 150 13.10 0.38 6.03
CA TYR A 150 11.67 0.11 5.87
C TYR A 150 10.88 0.36 7.16
N LEU A 151 11.33 -0.18 8.30
CA LEU A 151 10.65 0.00 9.59
C LEU A 151 10.67 1.47 10.03
N ASN A 152 11.77 2.18 9.80
CA ASN A 152 11.87 3.61 10.10
C ASN A 152 10.90 4.44 9.26
N ALA A 153 10.79 4.14 7.96
CA ALA A 153 9.80 4.77 7.08
C ALA A 153 8.37 4.46 7.56
N GLN A 154 8.05 3.20 7.85
CA GLN A 154 6.74 2.79 8.35
C GLN A 154 6.36 3.50 9.66
N ASN A 155 7.28 3.59 10.61
CA ASN A 155 7.07 4.31 11.88
C ASN A 155 6.81 5.80 11.64
N THR A 156 7.55 6.41 10.71
CA THR A 156 7.36 7.82 10.33
C THR A 156 5.98 8.03 9.70
N PHE A 157 5.55 7.17 8.77
CA PHE A 157 4.21 7.22 8.21
C PHE A 157 3.14 7.09 9.29
N HIS A 158 3.30 6.14 10.20
CA HIS A 158 2.34 5.90 11.28
C HIS A 158 2.17 7.17 12.14
N GLU A 159 3.27 7.81 12.53
CA GLU A 159 3.23 9.01 13.34
C GLU A 159 2.63 10.20 12.58
N LEU A 160 3.01 10.42 11.31
CA LEU A 160 2.42 11.46 10.45
C LEU A 160 0.90 11.31 10.36
N LEU A 161 0.42 10.07 10.12
CA LEU A 161 -1.01 9.80 10.02
C LEU A 161 -1.74 9.98 11.36
N ASN A 162 -1.10 9.66 12.49
CA ASN A 162 -1.64 9.91 13.84
C ASN A 162 -1.73 11.40 14.16
N MET A 163 -0.74 12.19 13.76
CA MET A 163 -0.76 13.65 13.85
C MET A 163 -1.77 14.30 12.91
N GLY A 164 -2.38 13.51 12.02
CA GLY A 164 -3.35 14.01 11.06
C GLY A 164 -2.74 14.73 9.85
N VAL A 165 -1.44 14.55 9.61
CA VAL A 165 -0.73 15.07 8.44
C VAL A 165 -1.06 14.20 7.22
N ILE A 166 -1.11 14.79 6.02
CA ILE A 166 -1.18 14.04 4.75
C ILE A 166 0.25 13.88 4.21
N PRO A 167 0.82 12.66 4.19
CA PRO A 167 2.12 12.42 3.58
C PRO A 167 2.04 12.53 2.06
N ILE A 168 2.99 13.25 1.46
CA ILE A 168 3.20 13.38 0.02
C ILE A 168 4.48 12.62 -0.32
N VAL A 169 4.30 11.45 -0.92
CA VAL A 169 5.35 10.48 -1.22
C VAL A 169 5.79 10.65 -2.66
N ASN A 170 7.10 10.67 -2.89
CA ASN A 170 7.69 10.56 -4.22
C ASN A 170 9.00 9.76 -4.15
N GLU A 171 9.49 9.32 -5.30
CA GLU A 171 10.82 8.71 -5.38
C GLU A 171 11.92 9.74 -5.12
N ASN A 172 12.98 9.32 -4.44
CA ASN A 172 14.20 10.13 -4.32
C ASN A 172 15.05 10.00 -5.58
N ASP A 173 14.65 10.69 -6.65
CA ASP A 173 15.33 10.65 -7.96
C ASP A 173 16.83 11.01 -7.89
N THR A 174 17.28 11.77 -6.88
CA THR A 174 18.71 12.13 -6.74
C THR A 174 19.58 10.91 -6.43
N LEU A 175 19.02 9.94 -5.70
CA LEU A 175 19.72 8.72 -5.28
C LEU A 175 19.29 7.50 -6.10
N SER A 176 18.13 7.56 -6.77
CA SER A 176 17.64 6.46 -7.60
C SER A 176 18.51 6.30 -8.86
N VAL A 177 19.06 5.10 -9.04
CA VAL A 177 19.68 4.67 -10.29
C VAL A 177 18.61 4.07 -11.19
N GLN A 178 18.69 4.30 -12.51
CA GLN A 178 17.73 3.74 -13.47
C GLN A 178 17.95 2.24 -13.68
N GLU A 179 17.68 1.42 -12.67
CA GLU A 179 17.71 -0.03 -12.80
C GLU A 179 16.27 -0.55 -12.97
N ILE A 180 16.03 -0.93 -14.24
CA ILE A 180 14.87 -1.65 -14.77
C ILE A 180 13.61 -0.79 -14.96
N LYS A 181 13.42 -0.41 -16.23
CA LYS A 181 12.24 0.24 -16.82
C LYS A 181 10.92 -0.47 -16.45
N PHE A 182 10.30 -0.16 -15.31
CA PHE A 182 8.83 -0.30 -15.12
C PHE A 182 8.31 0.64 -14.02
N GLY A 183 7.70 1.77 -14.45
CA GLY A 183 6.65 2.52 -13.75
C GLY A 183 6.83 2.95 -12.29
N ASP A 184 7.94 3.60 -11.95
CA ASP A 184 8.36 3.84 -10.55
C ASP A 184 7.25 4.28 -9.60
N ASN A 185 6.48 5.32 -9.92
CA ASN A 185 5.50 5.81 -8.95
C ASN A 185 4.22 4.97 -8.86
N ASP A 186 3.88 4.16 -9.88
CA ASP A 186 2.79 3.18 -9.73
C ASP A 186 3.21 2.11 -8.71
N THR A 187 4.40 1.54 -8.91
CA THR A 187 5.00 0.54 -8.01
C THR A 187 5.22 1.11 -6.61
N LEU A 188 5.81 2.32 -6.49
CA LEU A 188 6.01 3.02 -5.23
C LEU A 188 4.71 3.20 -4.46
N SER A 189 3.61 3.52 -5.15
CA SER A 189 2.31 3.67 -4.51
C SER A 189 1.75 2.36 -3.96
N ALA A 190 1.97 1.25 -4.66
CA ALA A 190 1.60 -0.08 -4.18
C ALA A 190 2.41 -0.50 -2.95
N ILE A 191 3.71 -0.20 -2.92
CA ILE A 191 4.55 -0.44 -1.75
C ILE A 191 4.08 0.43 -0.58
N THR A 192 3.87 1.71 -0.84
CA THR A 192 3.40 2.67 0.17
C THR A 192 2.08 2.18 0.77
N ALA A 193 1.15 1.72 -0.07
CA ALA A 193 -0.11 1.14 0.37
C ALA A 193 0.08 -0.11 1.26
N GLY A 194 1.01 -1.01 0.90
CA GLY A 194 1.37 -2.14 1.76
C GLY A 194 1.98 -1.71 3.10
N MET A 195 2.92 -0.76 3.07
CA MET A 195 3.66 -0.24 4.23
C MET A 195 2.74 0.45 5.23
N VAL A 196 1.76 1.23 4.76
CA VAL A 196 0.80 1.92 5.62
C VAL A 196 -0.46 1.09 5.91
N HIS A 197 -0.49 -0.17 5.49
CA HIS A 197 -1.65 -1.07 5.60
C HIS A 197 -2.95 -0.44 5.09
N ALA A 198 -2.88 0.14 3.89
CA ALA A 198 -4.01 0.81 3.26
C ALA A 198 -5.18 -0.15 3.00
N ASP A 199 -6.41 0.35 3.15
CA ASP A 199 -7.60 -0.34 2.67
C ASP A 199 -7.74 -0.19 1.15
N TYR A 200 -7.34 0.97 0.62
CA TYR A 200 -7.48 1.34 -0.78
C TYR A 200 -6.20 1.94 -1.38
N LEU A 201 -5.92 1.57 -2.62
CA LEU A 201 -5.00 2.26 -3.52
C LEU A 201 -5.75 2.73 -4.76
N PHE A 202 -5.75 4.04 -5.02
CA PHE A 202 -6.30 4.62 -6.24
C PHE A 202 -5.17 4.96 -7.22
N LEU A 203 -5.13 4.27 -8.35
CA LEU A 203 -4.25 4.55 -9.47
C LEU A 203 -4.97 5.51 -10.44
N MET A 204 -4.75 6.81 -10.28
CA MET A 204 -5.40 7.83 -11.10
C MET A 204 -4.76 7.90 -12.49
N THR A 205 -5.57 7.78 -13.55
CA THR A 205 -5.10 7.69 -14.94
C THR A 205 -5.91 8.57 -15.90
N ASP A 206 -5.54 8.66 -17.16
CA ASP A 206 -6.27 9.40 -18.21
C ASP A 206 -7.55 8.67 -18.68
N VAL A 207 -7.62 7.35 -18.55
CA VAL A 207 -8.82 6.53 -18.77
C VAL A 207 -9.67 6.38 -17.50
N ASP A 208 -10.94 6.03 -17.64
CA ASP A 208 -11.89 5.80 -16.55
C ASP A 208 -11.83 4.40 -15.95
N CYS A 209 -11.47 3.38 -16.73
CA CYS A 209 -11.29 2.02 -16.27
C CYS A 209 -10.30 1.25 -17.16
N LEU A 210 -10.04 0.00 -16.82
CA LEU A 210 -9.38 -0.98 -17.68
C LEU A 210 -10.38 -1.50 -18.71
N TYR A 211 -9.90 -1.72 -19.92
CA TYR A 211 -10.67 -2.28 -21.02
C TYR A 211 -10.01 -3.57 -21.51
N ASP A 212 -10.82 -4.48 -22.07
CA ASP A 212 -10.33 -5.71 -22.72
C ASP A 212 -9.39 -5.40 -23.91
N LYS A 213 -9.67 -4.32 -24.63
CA LYS A 213 -8.89 -3.78 -25.76
C LYS A 213 -8.68 -2.29 -25.59
N ASN A 214 -7.67 -1.71 -26.26
CA ASN A 214 -7.46 -0.27 -26.22
C ASN A 214 -8.68 0.49 -26.82
N PRO A 215 -9.41 1.30 -26.02
CA PRO A 215 -10.64 1.96 -26.45
C PRO A 215 -10.40 3.10 -27.45
N ARG A 216 -9.16 3.61 -27.55
CA ARG A 216 -8.81 4.63 -28.56
C ARG A 216 -8.82 4.07 -29.98
N ASN A 217 -8.51 2.78 -30.11
CA ASN A 217 -8.37 2.10 -31.40
C ASN A 217 -9.50 1.10 -31.67
N ASN A 218 -10.23 0.68 -30.63
CA ASN A 218 -11.29 -0.33 -30.70
C ASN A 218 -12.58 0.24 -30.07
N PRO A 219 -13.53 0.73 -30.88
CA PRO A 219 -14.80 1.27 -30.38
C PRO A 219 -15.69 0.24 -29.65
N ASP A 220 -15.45 -1.05 -29.87
CA ASP A 220 -16.14 -2.17 -29.22
C ASP A 220 -15.51 -2.59 -27.89
N ALA A 221 -14.47 -1.88 -27.43
CA ALA A 221 -13.78 -2.18 -26.18
C ALA A 221 -14.75 -2.18 -24.99
N LYS A 222 -14.68 -3.23 -24.17
CA LYS A 222 -15.55 -3.44 -23.02
C LYS A 222 -14.80 -3.13 -21.74
N ALA A 223 -15.48 -2.40 -20.84
CA ALA A 223 -14.98 -2.09 -19.52
C ALA A 223 -14.85 -3.37 -18.68
N ILE A 224 -13.73 -3.48 -17.97
CA ILE A 224 -13.49 -4.51 -16.96
C ILE A 224 -13.70 -3.83 -15.61
N GLU A 225 -14.85 -4.05 -14.98
CA GLU A 225 -15.21 -3.35 -13.74
C GLU A 225 -14.62 -4.00 -12.49
N VAL A 226 -14.49 -5.34 -12.48
CA VAL A 226 -13.95 -6.09 -11.35
C VAL A 226 -12.94 -7.11 -11.84
N VAL A 227 -11.81 -7.20 -11.14
CA VAL A 227 -10.77 -8.20 -11.36
C VAL A 227 -10.58 -8.96 -10.05
N GLU A 228 -11.01 -10.22 -10.04
CA GLU A 228 -10.87 -11.11 -8.87
C GLU A 228 -9.49 -11.77 -8.84
N ASP A 229 -9.05 -12.31 -9.98
CA ASP A 229 -7.70 -12.83 -10.17
C ASP A 229 -6.97 -12.09 -11.31
N ILE A 230 -5.83 -11.51 -10.96
CA ILE A 230 -4.98 -10.78 -11.91
C ILE A 230 -4.19 -11.75 -12.81
N ALA A 231 -4.02 -13.00 -12.41
CA ALA A 231 -3.41 -14.03 -13.26
C ALA A 231 -4.29 -14.37 -14.47
N GLU A 232 -5.62 -14.28 -14.34
CA GLU A 232 -6.59 -14.55 -15.41
C GLU A 232 -6.92 -13.31 -16.26
N LEU A 233 -6.32 -12.16 -15.94
CA LEU A 233 -6.64 -10.89 -16.60
C LEU A 233 -6.16 -10.85 -18.05
N ALA A 234 -7.09 -11.01 -19.00
CA ALA A 234 -6.88 -10.76 -20.41
C ALA A 234 -7.17 -9.29 -20.74
N ALA A 235 -6.18 -8.41 -20.57
CA ALA A 235 -6.28 -7.00 -20.95
C ALA A 235 -5.13 -6.59 -21.87
N ASP A 236 -5.42 -5.79 -22.89
CA ASP A 236 -4.40 -5.21 -23.76
C ASP A 236 -3.57 -4.16 -23.01
N THR A 237 -2.28 -4.47 -22.77
CA THR A 237 -1.34 -3.61 -22.04
C THR A 237 -0.35 -2.88 -22.95
N SER A 238 -0.53 -2.97 -24.27
CA SER A 238 0.45 -2.52 -25.28
C SER A 238 0.62 -1.00 -25.40
N SER A 239 -0.16 -0.19 -24.68
CA SER A 239 -0.05 1.27 -24.74
C SER A 239 1.13 1.81 -23.91
N ALA A 240 2.05 2.52 -24.58
CA ALA A 240 3.09 3.33 -23.94
C ALA A 240 2.47 4.55 -23.22
N GLY A 241 3.02 4.94 -22.07
CA GLY A 241 2.60 6.14 -21.34
C GLY A 241 2.87 7.45 -22.10
N SER A 242 2.35 8.57 -21.59
CA SER A 242 2.60 9.93 -22.14
C SER A 242 4.10 10.27 -22.24
N SER A 243 4.48 11.25 -23.06
CA SER A 243 5.90 11.64 -23.24
C SER A 243 6.58 12.13 -21.96
N LEU A 244 5.81 12.64 -20.99
CA LEU A 244 6.28 13.06 -19.66
C LEU A 244 6.11 11.99 -18.57
N GLY A 245 5.25 11.00 -18.79
CA GLY A 245 4.96 9.93 -17.85
C GLY A 245 5.72 8.65 -18.19
N THR A 246 6.30 8.01 -17.18
CA THR A 246 7.07 6.76 -17.37
C THR A 246 6.20 5.49 -17.31
N GLY A 247 4.91 5.59 -16.95
CA GLY A 247 4.04 4.45 -16.65
C GLY A 247 2.82 4.32 -17.57
N GLY A 248 2.68 3.17 -18.24
CA GLY A 248 1.55 2.79 -19.10
C GLY A 248 0.46 2.02 -18.34
N MET A 249 -0.36 1.24 -19.05
CA MET A 249 -1.35 0.36 -18.41
C MET A 249 -0.69 -0.88 -17.77
N SER A 250 0.38 -1.37 -18.38
CA SER A 250 1.19 -2.49 -17.85
C SER A 250 1.69 -2.21 -16.43
N THR A 251 2.23 -1.01 -16.18
CA THR A 251 2.77 -0.63 -14.85
C THR A 251 1.68 -0.52 -13.80
N LYS A 252 0.46 -0.12 -14.18
CA LYS A 252 -0.70 -0.08 -13.28
C LYS A 252 -1.19 -1.47 -12.91
N ILE A 253 -1.17 -2.41 -13.85
CA ILE A 253 -1.52 -3.82 -13.57
C ILE A 253 -0.47 -4.46 -12.66
N VAL A 254 0.82 -4.16 -12.86
CA VAL A 254 1.88 -4.58 -11.93
C VAL A 254 1.63 -4.00 -10.54
N ALA A 255 1.40 -2.69 -10.41
CA ALA A 255 1.09 -2.05 -9.14
C ALA A 255 -0.19 -2.61 -8.48
N ALA A 256 -1.22 -2.91 -9.26
CA ALA A 256 -2.43 -3.55 -8.76
C ALA A 256 -2.14 -4.96 -8.23
N ARG A 257 -1.35 -5.77 -8.96
CA ARG A 257 -0.91 -7.09 -8.50
C ARG A 257 -0.15 -7.02 -7.18
N LEU A 258 0.72 -6.03 -7.05
CA LEU A 258 1.43 -5.75 -5.82
C LEU A 258 0.44 -5.43 -4.69
N ALA A 259 -0.34 -4.36 -4.85
CA ALA A 259 -1.21 -3.90 -3.79
C ALA A 259 -2.25 -4.96 -3.37
N THR A 260 -2.82 -5.72 -4.29
CA THR A 260 -3.77 -6.79 -3.94
C THR A 260 -3.13 -7.93 -3.16
N ALA A 261 -1.90 -8.33 -3.49
CA ALA A 261 -1.16 -9.34 -2.72
C ALA A 261 -0.81 -8.83 -1.29
N ALA A 262 -0.70 -7.51 -1.09
CA ALA A 262 -0.60 -6.89 0.24
C ALA A 262 -1.97 -6.75 0.96
N GLY A 263 -3.07 -7.18 0.32
CA GLY A 263 -4.42 -7.11 0.88
C GLY A 263 -5.10 -5.76 0.72
N VAL A 264 -4.62 -4.94 -0.22
CA VAL A 264 -5.15 -3.61 -0.52
C VAL A 264 -6.14 -3.71 -1.68
N THR A 265 -7.33 -3.12 -1.54
CA THR A 265 -8.26 -2.99 -2.67
C THR A 265 -7.70 -1.95 -3.63
N THR A 266 -7.40 -2.33 -4.87
CA THR A 266 -6.82 -1.38 -5.84
C THR A 266 -7.87 -0.94 -6.85
N VAL A 267 -7.90 0.35 -7.17
CA VAL A 267 -8.86 0.95 -8.08
C VAL A 267 -8.14 1.73 -9.16
N ILE A 268 -8.51 1.50 -10.42
CA ILE A 268 -8.13 2.38 -11.55
C ILE A 268 -9.33 3.25 -11.86
N THR A 269 -9.12 4.58 -11.90
CA THR A 269 -10.15 5.55 -12.27
C THR A 269 -9.55 6.82 -12.88
N ARG A 270 -10.41 7.66 -13.47
CA ARG A 270 -10.01 8.86 -14.21
C ARG A 270 -9.49 9.97 -13.28
N SER A 271 -8.32 10.48 -13.62
CA SER A 271 -7.59 11.52 -12.89
C SER A 271 -8.18 12.91 -13.03
N SER A 272 -8.86 13.23 -14.14
CA SER A 272 -9.55 14.51 -14.32
C SER A 272 -10.84 14.64 -13.51
N ASN A 273 -11.27 13.59 -12.80
CA ASN A 273 -12.38 13.65 -11.86
C ASN A 273 -12.03 12.99 -10.50
N PRO A 274 -11.16 13.61 -9.69
CA PRO A 274 -10.76 13.08 -8.38
C PRO A 274 -11.92 12.90 -7.38
N GLY A 275 -13.05 13.60 -7.57
CA GLY A 275 -14.25 13.41 -6.75
C GLY A 275 -14.83 12.00 -6.82
N ASN A 276 -14.49 11.24 -7.87
CA ASN A 276 -14.87 9.84 -8.01
C ASN A 276 -14.39 8.96 -6.84
N ILE A 277 -13.25 9.29 -6.21
CA ILE A 277 -12.68 8.49 -5.12
C ILE A 277 -13.70 8.31 -4.00
N THR A 278 -14.28 9.39 -3.50
CA THR A 278 -15.26 9.36 -2.41
C THR A 278 -16.50 8.56 -2.79
N ALA A 279 -17.02 8.75 -4.01
CA ALA A 279 -18.18 8.01 -4.51
C ALA A 279 -17.90 6.49 -4.59
N ILE A 280 -16.74 6.11 -5.11
CA ILE A 280 -16.32 4.70 -5.23
C ILE A 280 -16.15 4.07 -3.84
N VAL A 281 -15.45 4.74 -2.91
CA VAL A 281 -15.26 4.23 -1.54
C VAL A 281 -16.61 3.98 -0.86
N ARG A 282 -17.53 4.96 -0.91
CA ARG A 282 -18.88 4.82 -0.32
C ARG A 282 -19.64 3.65 -0.93
N TYR A 283 -19.62 3.52 -2.26
CA TYR A 283 -20.28 2.42 -2.96
C TYR A 283 -19.72 1.05 -2.56
N VAL A 284 -18.40 0.89 -2.57
CA VAL A 284 -17.75 -0.40 -2.26
C VAL A 284 -17.97 -0.79 -0.80
N GLU A 285 -17.86 0.15 0.14
CA GLU A 285 -18.10 -0.13 1.56
C GLU A 285 -19.57 -0.43 1.86
N ALA A 286 -20.51 0.20 1.14
CA ALA A 286 -21.94 -0.15 1.22
C ALA A 286 -22.18 -1.59 0.77
N GLN A 287 -21.59 -2.01 -0.37
CA GLN A 287 -21.68 -3.40 -0.83
C GLN A 287 -21.12 -4.40 0.18
N LYS A 288 -19.93 -4.12 0.75
CA LYS A 288 -19.33 -4.97 1.80
C LYS A 288 -20.19 -5.05 3.06
N LYS A 289 -20.92 -3.99 3.40
CA LYS A 289 -21.85 -3.99 4.54
C LYS A 289 -23.08 -4.86 4.26
N THR A 290 -23.64 -4.75 3.06
CA THR A 290 -24.78 -5.59 2.62
C THR A 290 -24.40 -7.06 2.59
N ALA A 291 -23.26 -7.41 1.98
CA ALA A 291 -22.78 -8.80 1.92
C ALA A 291 -22.59 -9.42 3.32
N ARG A 292 -21.93 -8.70 4.24
CA ARG A 292 -21.76 -9.17 5.63
C ARG A 292 -23.08 -9.33 6.38
N SER A 293 -24.06 -8.49 6.10
CA SER A 293 -25.39 -8.59 6.74
C SER A 293 -26.15 -9.83 6.26
N LEU A 294 -26.05 -10.16 4.96
CA LEU A 294 -26.63 -11.37 4.38
C LEU A 294 -25.94 -12.65 4.84
N GLU A 295 -24.61 -12.64 4.99
CA GLU A 295 -23.85 -13.76 5.56
C GLU A 295 -24.25 -14.02 7.03
N GLN A 296 -24.50 -12.97 7.81
CA GLN A 296 -24.94 -13.07 9.20
C GLN A 296 -26.42 -13.49 9.35
N SER A 297 -27.28 -13.20 8.36
CA SER A 297 -28.68 -13.63 8.37
C SER A 297 -28.89 -15.06 7.86
N GLY A 298 -27.85 -15.72 7.33
CA GLY A 298 -27.94 -17.08 6.79
C GLY A 298 -28.66 -17.18 5.44
N GLU A 299 -28.92 -16.05 4.78
CA GLU A 299 -29.58 -15.97 3.48
C GLU A 299 -28.53 -15.94 2.36
N LEU A 300 -27.91 -17.07 2.05
CA LEU A 300 -27.20 -17.27 0.79
C LEU A 300 -27.85 -18.43 0.01
N PRO A 301 -28.19 -18.25 -1.28
CA PRO A 301 -28.49 -19.37 -2.14
C PRO A 301 -27.22 -20.22 -2.32
N SER A 302 -27.33 -21.51 -2.09
CA SER A 302 -26.27 -22.46 -2.42
C SER A 302 -25.92 -22.40 -3.93
N SER A 303 -24.63 -22.25 -4.22
CA SER A 303 -23.92 -22.35 -5.52
C SER A 303 -23.65 -21.04 -6.32
N PRO A 304 -22.38 -20.75 -6.68
CA PRO A 304 -22.00 -19.65 -7.57
C PRO A 304 -21.98 -20.11 -9.03
N ARG A 305 -23.16 -20.34 -9.63
CA ARG A 305 -23.31 -20.49 -11.09
C ARG A 305 -24.70 -20.02 -11.52
N SER A 306 -24.87 -18.71 -11.62
CA SER A 306 -25.85 -18.00 -12.48
C SER A 306 -26.15 -16.62 -11.88
N ALA A 307 -25.23 -15.68 -12.05
CA ALA A 307 -25.51 -14.27 -11.90
C ALA A 307 -25.06 -13.54 -13.18
N ALA A 308 -25.49 -14.07 -14.32
CA ALA A 308 -25.47 -13.36 -15.58
C ALA A 308 -26.92 -12.99 -15.95
N ALA A 309 -27.14 -11.70 -16.15
CA ALA A 309 -28.33 -11.09 -16.74
C ALA A 309 -29.69 -11.36 -16.05
N LYS A 310 -30.07 -10.49 -15.13
CA LYS A 310 -31.49 -10.10 -14.97
C LYS A 310 -31.60 -8.59 -14.84
N THR A 311 -31.86 -7.93 -15.96
CA THR A 311 -32.45 -6.58 -16.02
C THR A 311 -33.80 -6.64 -15.30
N PRO A 312 -34.12 -5.78 -14.32
CA PRO A 312 -35.45 -5.77 -13.73
C PRO A 312 -36.44 -5.25 -14.76
N ALA A 313 -37.48 -6.03 -15.04
CA ALA A 313 -38.59 -5.61 -15.89
C ALA A 313 -39.33 -4.42 -15.26
N LEU A 314 -39.58 -3.39 -16.07
CA LEU A 314 -40.41 -2.25 -15.71
C LEU A 314 -41.85 -2.74 -15.46
N GLN A 315 -42.27 -2.82 -14.19
CA GLN A 315 -43.69 -2.90 -13.84
C GLN A 315 -44.21 -1.50 -13.56
N THR A 316 -44.90 -0.94 -14.55
CA THR A 316 -45.70 0.27 -14.41
C THR A 316 -46.96 -0.04 -13.61
N THR A 317 -47.10 0.55 -12.43
CA THR A 317 -48.40 0.68 -11.74
C THR A 317 -48.67 2.16 -11.41
N PRO A 318 -49.89 2.67 -11.63
CA PRO A 318 -50.18 4.08 -11.46
C PRO A 318 -50.64 4.44 -10.03
N VAL A 319 -50.04 5.53 -9.51
CA VAL A 319 -50.56 6.62 -8.67
C VAL A 319 -51.26 6.30 -7.32
N VAL A 320 -50.82 6.96 -6.23
CA VAL A 320 -51.58 7.93 -5.39
C VAL A 320 -50.66 8.57 -4.33
N ASN A 321 -50.82 9.89 -4.16
CA ASN A 321 -50.08 10.78 -3.24
C ASN A 321 -50.31 10.45 -1.75
N GLY A 322 -49.28 10.69 -0.91
CA GLY A 322 -49.49 11.00 0.51
C GLY A 322 -48.36 10.65 1.48
N THR A 323 -47.72 11.70 2.00
CA THR A 323 -46.95 11.79 3.26
C THR A 323 -45.60 11.06 3.38
N GLY A 324 -44.56 11.86 3.62
CA GLY A 324 -43.16 11.47 3.60
C GLY A 324 -42.80 10.33 4.55
N SER A 325 -42.19 9.30 3.97
CA SER A 325 -41.19 8.48 4.64
C SER A 325 -39.84 8.86 4.04
N HIS A 326 -38.83 9.02 4.89
CA HIS A 326 -37.44 9.17 4.47
C HIS A 326 -37.06 8.00 3.56
N ARG A 327 -37.08 8.20 2.23
CA ARG A 327 -36.35 7.32 1.33
C ARG A 327 -34.88 7.57 1.62
N LEU A 328 -34.22 6.55 2.15
CA LEU A 328 -32.77 6.42 2.01
C LEU A 328 -32.48 6.63 0.51
N GLU A 329 -31.74 7.68 0.17
CA GLU A 329 -31.30 7.90 -1.20
C GLU A 329 -30.64 6.61 -1.67
N GLU A 330 -31.22 5.95 -2.69
CA GLU A 330 -30.51 4.87 -3.36
C GLU A 330 -29.20 5.47 -3.87
N PRO A 331 -28.02 4.93 -3.48
CA PRO A 331 -26.77 5.45 -3.99
C PRO A 331 -26.83 5.34 -5.51
N GLY A 332 -26.75 6.49 -6.20
CA GLY A 332 -26.59 6.50 -7.64
C GLY A 332 -25.46 5.56 -8.06
N LEU A 333 -25.54 5.00 -9.27
CA LEU A 333 -24.49 4.14 -9.80
C LEU A 333 -23.11 4.82 -9.64
N PRO A 334 -22.10 4.10 -9.13
CA PRO A 334 -20.78 4.69 -8.95
C PRO A 334 -20.22 5.12 -10.31
N PRO A 335 -19.30 6.10 -10.34
CA PRO A 335 -18.57 6.40 -11.56
C PRO A 335 -17.85 5.15 -12.07
N LEU A 336 -17.70 5.03 -13.39
CA LEU A 336 -17.01 3.91 -14.01
C LEU A 336 -15.58 3.80 -13.49
N HIS A 337 -15.18 2.58 -13.10
CA HIS A 337 -13.87 2.26 -12.54
C HIS A 337 -13.58 0.76 -12.71
N THR A 338 -12.32 0.40 -12.53
CA THR A 338 -11.92 -1.01 -12.34
C THR A 338 -11.50 -1.22 -10.91
N ARG A 339 -12.03 -2.25 -10.26
CA ARG A 339 -11.66 -2.67 -8.92
C ARG A 339 -10.97 -4.02 -8.94
N PHE A 340 -9.74 -4.06 -8.44
CA PHE A 340 -8.99 -5.27 -8.19
C PHE A 340 -9.24 -5.70 -6.75
N LEU A 341 -9.74 -6.93 -6.57
CA LEU A 341 -10.04 -7.45 -5.25
C LEU A 341 -8.73 -7.81 -4.51
N PRO A 342 -8.64 -7.52 -3.20
CA PRO A 342 -7.47 -7.91 -2.42
C PRO A 342 -7.38 -9.44 -2.30
N ASP A 343 -6.16 -9.96 -2.21
CA ASP A 343 -5.93 -11.37 -1.89
C ASP A 343 -6.55 -11.70 -0.51
N PRO A 344 -7.36 -12.76 -0.39
CA PRO A 344 -7.98 -13.14 0.87
C PRO A 344 -6.97 -13.53 1.96
N HIS A 345 -5.73 -13.86 1.58
CA HIS A 345 -4.63 -14.24 2.46
C HIS A 345 -3.40 -13.35 2.18
N PRO A 346 -3.44 -12.07 2.59
CA PRO A 346 -2.45 -11.09 2.17
C PRO A 346 -1.11 -11.24 2.87
N ILE A 347 -0.02 -10.93 2.16
CA ILE A 347 1.32 -10.81 2.72
C ILE A 347 1.53 -9.34 3.12
N ARG A 348 1.42 -9.04 4.42
CA ARG A 348 1.42 -7.66 4.95
C ARG A 348 2.77 -7.22 5.53
N ASP A 349 3.83 -7.96 5.29
CA ASP A 349 5.16 -7.70 5.86
C ASP A 349 6.22 -7.48 4.76
N ARG A 350 7.47 -7.20 5.15
CA ARG A 350 8.59 -6.96 4.21
C ARG A 350 8.83 -8.11 3.23
N TYR A 351 8.38 -9.34 3.50
CA TYR A 351 8.52 -10.44 2.55
C TYR A 351 7.73 -10.17 1.26
N PHE A 352 6.63 -9.42 1.35
CA PHE A 352 5.93 -8.90 0.18
C PHE A 352 6.86 -8.11 -0.77
N TRP A 353 7.73 -7.26 -0.21
CA TRP A 353 8.70 -6.48 -1.00
C TRP A 353 9.79 -7.36 -1.61
N LEU A 354 10.37 -8.27 -0.84
CA LEU A 354 11.37 -9.20 -1.35
C LEU A 354 10.82 -10.04 -2.51
N LEU A 355 9.57 -10.50 -2.42
CA LEU A 355 8.93 -11.33 -3.44
C LEU A 355 8.54 -10.54 -4.69
N HIS A 356 8.05 -9.32 -4.55
CA HIS A 356 7.37 -8.64 -5.65
C HIS A 356 7.96 -7.29 -6.05
N GLY A 357 8.73 -6.66 -5.18
CA GLY A 357 9.32 -5.34 -5.38
C GLY A 357 10.70 -5.31 -6.02
N LEU A 358 11.46 -6.39 -5.84
CA LEU A 358 12.79 -6.53 -6.39
C LEU A 358 12.75 -7.35 -7.68
N ALA A 359 13.32 -6.78 -8.75
CA ALA A 359 13.60 -7.52 -9.96
C ALA A 359 14.81 -8.43 -9.71
N PRO A 360 14.68 -9.75 -9.93
CA PRO A 360 15.80 -10.65 -9.75
C PRO A 360 16.82 -10.46 -10.90
N HIS A 361 18.09 -10.33 -10.56
CA HIS A 361 19.22 -10.19 -11.48
C HIS A 361 19.92 -11.54 -11.76
N GLY A 362 19.44 -12.62 -11.13
CA GLY A 362 19.87 -13.98 -11.41
C GLY A 362 19.05 -15.01 -10.64
N THR A 363 19.56 -16.23 -10.65
CA THR A 363 18.92 -17.41 -10.06
C THR A 363 19.94 -18.17 -9.21
N VAL A 364 19.55 -18.55 -7.99
CA VAL A 364 20.30 -19.47 -7.14
C VAL A 364 19.50 -20.76 -7.01
N TYR A 365 20.11 -21.88 -7.40
CA TYR A 365 19.53 -23.21 -7.29
C TYR A 365 19.96 -23.86 -5.98
N ILE A 366 19.00 -24.38 -5.24
CA ILE A 366 19.22 -24.97 -3.92
C ILE A 366 18.73 -26.41 -3.86
N ASP A 367 19.30 -27.19 -2.95
CA ASP A 367 18.81 -28.54 -2.67
C ASP A 367 17.58 -28.52 -1.75
N GLN A 368 16.90 -29.66 -1.65
CA GLN A 368 15.72 -29.81 -0.81
C GLN A 368 16.01 -29.57 0.69
N GLY A 369 17.24 -29.84 1.15
CA GLY A 369 17.66 -29.60 2.53
C GLY A 369 17.75 -28.11 2.85
N ALA A 370 18.32 -27.31 1.94
CA ALA A 370 18.30 -25.86 2.02
C ALA A 370 16.87 -25.32 1.95
N HIS A 371 16.02 -25.85 1.08
CA HIS A 371 14.62 -25.42 1.04
C HIS A 371 13.92 -25.68 2.38
N SER A 372 14.03 -26.88 2.95
CA SER A 372 13.50 -27.18 4.29
C SER A 372 14.11 -26.30 5.39
N ALA A 373 15.39 -25.95 5.30
CA ALA A 373 16.05 -25.04 6.23
C ALA A 373 15.53 -23.59 6.11
N LEU A 374 15.30 -23.11 4.90
CA LEU A 374 14.67 -21.80 4.69
C LEU A 374 13.26 -21.78 5.26
N GLN A 375 12.54 -22.91 5.15
CA GLN A 375 11.21 -23.04 5.73
C GLN A 375 11.22 -23.01 7.27
N SER A 376 12.20 -23.63 7.92
CA SER A 376 12.38 -23.58 9.37
C SER A 376 13.01 -22.28 9.89
N LYS A 377 13.10 -21.26 9.03
CA LYS A 377 13.61 -19.91 9.30
C LYS A 377 15.12 -19.79 9.54
N THR A 378 15.91 -20.69 8.97
CA THR A 378 17.35 -20.47 8.81
C THR A 378 17.67 -19.72 7.52
N GLY A 379 18.80 -19.00 7.48
CA GLY A 379 19.29 -18.36 6.24
C GLY A 379 19.85 -19.39 5.26
N LEU A 380 20.05 -18.99 4.01
CA LEU A 380 20.65 -19.83 2.99
C LEU A 380 22.17 -19.95 3.22
N LEU A 381 22.61 -21.16 3.54
CA LEU A 381 24.04 -21.48 3.70
C LEU A 381 24.63 -21.97 2.37
N PRO A 382 25.96 -21.81 2.14
CA PRO A 382 26.60 -22.24 0.91
C PRO A 382 26.46 -23.74 0.63
N VAL A 383 26.45 -24.58 1.68
CA VAL A 383 26.38 -26.05 1.58
C VAL A 383 25.14 -26.56 0.84
N GLY A 384 24.05 -25.78 0.88
CA GLY A 384 22.79 -26.13 0.24
C GLY A 384 22.58 -25.49 -1.13
N VAL A 385 23.54 -24.69 -1.61
CA VAL A 385 23.54 -24.16 -2.99
C VAL A 385 24.09 -25.22 -3.94
N VAL A 386 23.35 -25.46 -5.03
CA VAL A 386 23.70 -26.44 -6.07
C VAL A 386 24.34 -25.77 -7.27
N ASP A 387 23.74 -24.66 -7.76
CA ASP A 387 24.30 -23.88 -8.88
C ASP A 387 23.77 -22.44 -8.84
N VAL A 388 24.35 -21.59 -9.69
CA VAL A 388 24.01 -20.18 -9.85
C VAL A 388 23.97 -19.82 -11.33
N GLU A 389 22.92 -19.14 -11.75
CA GLU A 389 22.72 -18.61 -13.11
C GLU A 389 22.56 -17.09 -13.09
N GLY A 390 23.16 -16.41 -14.07
CA GLY A 390 23.12 -14.96 -14.22
C GLY A 390 24.40 -14.28 -13.74
N HIS A 391 24.42 -12.95 -13.86
CA HIS A 391 25.51 -12.10 -13.41
C HIS A 391 24.92 -11.08 -12.45
N PHE A 392 25.26 -11.20 -11.18
CA PHE A 392 24.78 -10.31 -10.13
C PHE A 392 25.86 -10.07 -9.08
N GLY A 393 25.82 -8.88 -8.48
CA GLY A 393 26.67 -8.43 -7.41
C GLY A 393 26.15 -8.81 -6.02
N GLN A 394 26.89 -8.39 -5.00
CA GLN A 394 26.41 -8.45 -3.62
C GLN A 394 25.20 -7.53 -3.44
N HIS A 395 24.30 -7.88 -2.53
CA HIS A 395 23.07 -7.15 -2.21
C HIS A 395 22.04 -7.04 -3.35
N GLU A 396 22.25 -7.76 -4.46
CA GLU A 396 21.24 -7.86 -5.51
C GLU A 396 20.22 -8.97 -5.21
N CYS A 397 19.02 -8.80 -5.76
CA CYS A 397 17.96 -9.79 -5.63
C CYS A 397 18.16 -10.93 -6.64
N VAL A 398 17.89 -12.15 -6.22
CA VAL A 398 17.90 -13.36 -7.04
C VAL A 398 16.62 -14.18 -6.83
N ARG A 399 16.25 -15.00 -7.82
CA ARG A 399 15.26 -16.07 -7.62
C ARG A 399 15.89 -17.23 -6.86
N ILE A 400 15.09 -17.91 -6.06
CA ILE A 400 15.46 -19.16 -5.41
C ILE A 400 14.68 -20.28 -6.09
N MET A 401 15.41 -21.20 -6.70
CA MET A 401 14.83 -22.38 -7.35
C MET A 401 15.24 -23.62 -6.55
N VAL A 402 14.28 -24.46 -6.17
CA VAL A 402 14.57 -25.74 -5.50
C VAL A 402 14.64 -26.87 -6.51
N LEU A 403 15.71 -27.68 -6.43
CA LEU A 403 15.84 -28.89 -7.24
C LEU A 403 15.22 -30.10 -6.53
N PRO A 404 14.52 -31.00 -7.25
CA PRO A 404 13.99 -32.24 -6.67
C PRO A 404 15.09 -33.14 -6.08
N SER A 405 16.28 -33.11 -6.67
CA SER A 405 17.49 -33.75 -6.16
C SER A 405 18.74 -33.04 -6.68
N LYS A 406 19.89 -33.19 -6.01
CA LYS A 406 21.14 -32.50 -6.40
C LYS A 406 21.63 -32.81 -7.83
N GLY A 407 21.23 -33.95 -8.39
CA GLY A 407 21.59 -34.35 -9.75
C GLY A 407 20.51 -34.08 -10.80
N ALA A 408 19.37 -33.51 -10.41
CA ALA A 408 18.30 -33.20 -11.35
C ALA A 408 18.72 -32.05 -12.30
N PRO A 409 18.26 -32.06 -13.56
CA PRO A 409 18.46 -30.94 -14.47
C PRO A 409 17.88 -29.63 -13.90
N LEU A 410 18.55 -28.50 -14.15
CA LEU A 410 18.09 -27.18 -13.69
C LEU A 410 16.69 -26.79 -14.20
N SER A 411 16.25 -27.38 -15.31
CA SER A 411 14.91 -27.19 -15.88
C SER A 411 13.78 -27.80 -15.04
N GLU A 412 14.09 -28.74 -14.14
CA GLU A 412 13.13 -29.36 -13.22
C GLU A 412 13.00 -28.59 -11.90
N ALA A 413 13.73 -27.48 -11.75
CA ALA A 413 13.70 -26.70 -10.52
C ALA A 413 12.37 -25.93 -10.39
N GLU A 414 11.85 -25.87 -9.18
CA GLU A 414 10.64 -25.13 -8.83
C GLU A 414 10.99 -23.75 -8.27
N ASP A 415 10.34 -22.69 -8.75
CA ASP A 415 10.52 -21.32 -8.23
C ASP A 415 9.81 -21.18 -6.89
N VAL A 416 10.59 -21.12 -5.81
CA VAL A 416 10.07 -21.10 -4.44
C VAL A 416 10.11 -19.73 -3.79
N GLY A 417 10.82 -18.76 -4.38
CA GLY A 417 10.90 -17.43 -3.80
C GLY A 417 12.04 -16.56 -4.33
N LYS A 418 12.39 -15.55 -3.54
CA LYS A 418 13.48 -14.61 -3.85
C LYS A 418 14.34 -14.34 -2.64
N ALA A 419 15.59 -13.94 -2.88
CA ALA A 419 16.49 -13.47 -1.84
C ALA A 419 17.34 -12.31 -2.28
N VAL A 420 17.75 -11.48 -1.31
CA VAL A 420 18.90 -10.59 -1.46
C VAL A 420 20.15 -11.32 -0.95
N VAL A 421 21.17 -11.46 -1.80
CA VAL A 421 22.38 -12.23 -1.50
C VAL A 421 23.50 -11.37 -0.89
N ASN A 422 24.37 -11.98 -0.09
CA ASN A 422 25.54 -11.32 0.52
C ASN A 422 26.81 -11.44 -0.33
N TYR A 423 26.80 -12.29 -1.37
CA TYR A 423 27.95 -12.59 -2.21
C TYR A 423 27.55 -12.48 -3.69
N SER A 424 28.47 -12.08 -4.56
CA SER A 424 28.22 -12.02 -6.01
C SER A 424 28.05 -13.42 -6.62
N ALA A 425 27.52 -13.50 -7.84
CA ALA A 425 27.32 -14.77 -8.55
C ALA A 425 28.61 -15.61 -8.65
N ILE A 426 29.75 -14.94 -8.94
CA ILE A 426 31.06 -15.59 -9.07
C ILE A 426 31.54 -16.15 -7.72
N GLU A 427 31.31 -15.42 -6.64
CA GLU A 427 31.69 -15.83 -5.29
C GLU A 427 30.80 -16.97 -4.79
N ILE A 428 29.48 -16.85 -4.93
CA ILE A 428 28.54 -17.93 -4.56
C ILE A 428 28.91 -19.21 -5.29
N LYS A 429 29.24 -19.13 -6.59
CA LYS A 429 29.64 -20.30 -7.38
C LYS A 429 30.91 -20.98 -6.86
N ARG A 430 31.83 -20.24 -6.24
CA ARG A 430 33.05 -20.80 -5.63
C ARG A 430 32.80 -21.44 -4.26
N ILE A 431 31.84 -20.93 -3.49
CA ILE A 431 31.52 -21.42 -2.14
C ILE A 431 30.36 -22.42 -2.13
N ALA A 432 29.68 -22.64 -3.26
CA ALA A 432 28.57 -23.59 -3.38
C ALA A 432 28.99 -25.00 -2.94
N GLY A 433 28.19 -25.62 -2.07
CA GLY A 433 28.48 -26.94 -1.50
C GLY A 433 29.50 -26.96 -0.35
N HIS A 434 30.15 -25.83 -0.04
CA HIS A 434 31.13 -25.74 1.07
C HIS A 434 30.47 -25.35 2.41
N ARG A 435 31.19 -25.55 3.52
CA ARG A 435 30.73 -25.10 4.85
C ARG A 435 31.07 -23.62 5.04
N SER A 436 30.28 -22.89 5.83
CA SER A 436 30.48 -21.44 6.03
C SER A 436 31.87 -21.07 6.55
N ARG A 437 32.47 -21.91 7.40
CA ARG A 437 33.84 -21.74 7.89
C ARG A 437 34.91 -21.75 6.78
N ASP A 438 34.59 -22.34 5.62
CA ASP A 438 35.51 -22.47 4.50
C ASP A 438 35.44 -21.24 3.57
N ILE A 439 34.48 -20.32 3.78
CA ILE A 439 34.26 -19.14 2.90
C ILE A 439 35.52 -18.26 2.85
N ALA A 440 36.06 -17.87 4.01
CA ALA A 440 37.21 -16.98 4.09
C ALA A 440 38.44 -17.55 3.38
N ASP A 441 38.66 -18.86 3.46
CA ASP A 441 39.77 -19.55 2.78
C ASP A 441 39.57 -19.60 1.26
N ILE A 442 38.32 -19.72 0.79
CA ILE A 442 38.00 -19.87 -0.64
C ILE A 442 38.02 -18.52 -1.36
N ILE A 443 37.41 -17.47 -0.80
CA ILE A 443 37.25 -16.17 -1.47
C ILE A 443 38.07 -15.03 -0.85
N GLY A 444 38.77 -15.28 0.26
CA GLY A 444 39.72 -14.35 0.88
C GLY A 444 39.10 -13.44 1.96
N TYR A 445 37.79 -13.52 2.19
CA TYR A 445 37.07 -12.80 3.23
C TYR A 445 35.74 -13.52 3.54
N ALA A 446 35.10 -13.18 4.66
CA ALA A 446 33.77 -13.70 5.00
C ALA A 446 33.00 -12.65 5.82
N ASP A 447 32.21 -11.82 5.13
CA ASP A 447 31.37 -10.81 5.78
C ASP A 447 30.09 -11.41 6.37
N SER A 448 29.72 -12.62 5.94
CA SER A 448 28.56 -13.35 6.42
C SER A 448 28.73 -14.86 6.26
N ASP A 449 28.25 -15.66 7.22
CA ASP A 449 28.20 -17.11 7.09
C ASP A 449 27.16 -17.60 6.06
N TYR A 450 26.29 -16.69 5.61
CA TYR A 450 25.14 -16.99 4.76
C TYR A 450 25.32 -16.42 3.36
N VAL A 451 24.92 -17.21 2.35
CA VAL A 451 24.69 -16.71 0.99
C VAL A 451 23.55 -15.69 0.98
N ALA A 452 22.50 -15.96 1.76
CA ALA A 452 21.45 -14.99 2.06
C ALA A 452 20.99 -15.18 3.51
N VAL A 453 21.03 -14.12 4.32
CA VAL A 453 20.51 -14.18 5.69
C VAL A 453 19.00 -14.39 5.68
N ARG A 454 18.43 -15.02 6.72
CA ARG A 454 16.99 -15.35 6.78
C ARG A 454 16.10 -14.14 6.49
N ASP A 455 16.43 -13.00 7.05
CA ASP A 455 15.67 -11.75 6.91
C ASP A 455 15.68 -11.20 5.48
N SER A 456 16.56 -11.71 4.62
CA SER A 456 16.70 -11.34 3.21
C SER A 456 16.12 -12.40 2.27
N VAL A 457 15.49 -13.46 2.79
CA VAL A 457 14.85 -14.52 2.00
C VAL A 457 13.34 -14.47 2.17
N ALA A 458 12.61 -14.54 1.06
CA ALA A 458 11.16 -14.64 1.03
C ALA A 458 10.73 -15.82 0.15
N LEU A 459 9.80 -16.64 0.64
CA LEU A 459 9.25 -17.79 -0.07
C LEU A 459 7.78 -17.54 -0.45
N TYR A 460 7.33 -18.04 -1.61
CA TYR A 460 5.95 -17.87 -2.08
C TYR A 460 4.93 -18.68 -1.26
N ASN A 461 5.34 -19.78 -0.63
CA ASN A 461 4.44 -20.63 0.14
C ASN A 461 4.10 -20.02 1.52
N LYS A 462 2.81 -19.69 1.72
CA LYS A 462 2.26 -18.78 2.75
C LYS A 462 2.28 -19.30 4.19
N GLU A 463 2.46 -20.59 4.45
CA GLU A 463 2.43 -21.13 5.84
C GLU A 463 3.71 -20.84 6.66
N ILE A 464 4.76 -20.34 6.00
CA ILE A 464 6.14 -20.51 6.48
C ILE A 464 6.82 -19.16 6.82
N SER A 465 6.27 -18.03 6.39
CA SER A 465 6.90 -16.71 6.55
C SER A 465 6.56 -15.95 7.84
N ARG A 466 5.68 -16.44 8.73
CA ARG A 466 5.28 -15.69 9.94
C ARG A 466 6.40 -15.59 10.99
N PRO A 467 6.88 -14.42 11.43
CA PRO A 467 7.34 -14.24 12.80
C PRO A 467 6.11 -14.14 13.72
N VAL A 468 6.21 -14.66 14.96
CA VAL A 468 5.25 -14.33 16.02
C VAL A 468 5.55 -12.89 16.44
N THR A 469 4.92 -11.92 15.80
CA THR A 469 4.76 -10.60 16.42
C THR A 469 3.60 -10.75 17.40
N PRO A 470 3.80 -10.55 18.71
CA PRO A 470 2.71 -10.69 19.67
C PRO A 470 1.62 -9.67 19.32
N MET A 471 0.41 -10.16 19.13
CA MET A 471 -0.78 -9.33 19.00
C MET A 471 -0.92 -8.52 20.31
N LEU A 472 -1.20 -7.23 20.18
CA LEU A 472 -1.40 -6.29 21.29
C LEU A 472 -2.49 -6.72 22.29
N ASP A 473 -3.30 -7.75 21.97
CA ASP A 473 -4.28 -8.32 22.88
C ASP A 473 -3.70 -9.33 23.90
N GLU A 474 -2.51 -9.90 23.68
CA GLU A 474 -1.87 -10.78 24.68
C GLU A 474 -1.20 -10.00 25.83
N LEU A 475 -0.85 -8.73 25.62
CA LEU A 475 -0.31 -7.84 26.66
C LEU A 475 -1.37 -7.37 27.68
N LYS A 476 -2.67 -7.56 27.40
CA LYS A 476 -3.75 -7.26 28.35
C LYS A 476 -3.95 -8.37 29.39
N GLY A 477 -3.35 -9.55 29.20
CA GLY A 477 -3.46 -10.70 30.09
C GLY A 477 -2.42 -10.76 31.22
N MET A 478 -1.28 -10.07 31.08
CA MET A 478 -0.25 -10.02 32.12
C MET A 478 -0.56 -8.92 33.14
N ARG A 479 -1.48 -9.23 34.05
CA ARG A 479 -1.61 -8.47 35.32
C ARG A 479 -0.30 -8.58 36.09
N ILE A 480 0.25 -7.41 36.42
CA ILE A 480 1.35 -7.21 37.36
C ILE A 480 0.95 -7.85 38.70
N ALA A 481 1.57 -8.98 39.03
CA ALA A 481 1.63 -9.44 40.40
C ALA A 481 2.61 -8.53 41.14
N SER A 482 2.06 -7.68 42.00
CA SER A 482 2.81 -6.86 42.95
C SER A 482 3.72 -7.73 43.81
N THR A 483 5.03 -7.53 43.73
CA THR A 483 5.97 -7.93 44.77
C THR A 483 6.72 -6.70 45.24
N SER A 484 6.23 -6.15 46.33
CA SER A 484 6.99 -5.35 47.28
C SER A 484 8.14 -6.19 47.87
N ASP A 485 9.18 -5.49 48.29
CA ASP A 485 10.33 -5.96 49.07
C ASP A 485 11.40 -6.79 48.36
N LYS A 486 12.47 -6.09 47.96
CA LYS A 486 13.78 -6.24 48.66
C LYS A 486 14.71 -5.06 48.35
N ARG A 487 15.03 -4.30 49.40
CA ARG A 487 16.16 -3.37 49.50
C ARG A 487 17.49 -4.15 49.52
N THR A 488 18.47 -3.71 48.72
CA THR A 488 19.93 -3.71 48.93
C THR A 488 20.57 -3.38 47.56
N SER A 489 21.59 -2.56 47.35
CA SER A 489 22.42 -1.66 48.15
C SER A 489 23.19 -0.79 47.15
N MET A 490 23.61 0.41 47.58
CA MET A 490 24.39 1.40 46.86
C MET A 490 25.61 0.87 46.09
N GLY A 491 25.86 1.49 44.93
CA GLY A 491 27.15 1.46 44.23
C GLY A 491 27.26 2.63 43.24
N ARG A 492 27.68 3.80 43.74
CA ARG A 492 28.13 4.96 42.94
C ARG A 492 29.37 4.56 42.15
N LEU A 493 29.49 5.02 40.90
CA LEU A 493 30.76 5.48 40.31
C LEU A 493 30.49 6.29 39.03
N SER A 494 30.54 7.61 39.19
CA SER A 494 30.76 8.60 38.14
C SER A 494 32.26 8.80 37.93
N ASN A 495 32.61 9.17 36.69
CA ASN A 495 33.86 9.78 36.20
C ASN A 495 34.67 8.85 35.30
N TYR A 496 34.76 9.20 34.02
CA TYR A 496 36.05 9.42 33.33
C TYR A 496 35.81 10.28 32.08
N VAL A 497 36.19 11.55 32.18
CA VAL A 497 36.61 12.42 31.07
C VAL A 497 38.13 12.55 31.23
N GLY A 498 38.88 12.43 30.13
CA GLY A 498 40.27 12.86 30.07
C GLY A 498 41.16 11.95 29.24
N GLY A 499 41.43 12.38 28.01
CA GLY A 499 42.35 11.79 27.05
C GLY A 499 42.19 12.45 25.70
#